data_AF-C5JAY9-F1
#
_entry.id   AF-C5JAY9-F1
#
_cell.length_a   1.000
_cell.length_b   1.000
_cell.length_c   1.000
_cell.angle_alpha   90.00
_cell.angle_beta   90.00
_cell.angle_gamma   90.00
#
_symmetry.space_group_name_H-M   'P 1'
#
loop_
_entity.id
_entity.type
_entity.pdbx_description
1 polymer ?
#
loop_
_entity_poly.entity_id
_entity_poly.type
_entity_poly.pdbx_seq_one_letter_code
_entity_poly.pdbx_strand_id
1 'polypeptide(L)'
;MEWLEQNGLMLLMLAVFGYLLLWDRIMARILGVENITVHDLSTRLGGEDPPLLVDVRTPREFQAGHVKQAISVPLSELGSRREQIVRKNEGRAVAVICQSGNRSVKGSLALKRAGAKKVYNVAGGLSHWQAQGYTVLK
;
A
#
# COMPACT_ATOMS: atom_id res chain seq x y z
N MET A 1 -33.43 -12.19 24.19
CA MET A 1 -32.95 -13.43 23.55
C MET A 1 -33.62 -13.64 22.20
N GLU A 2 -34.94 -13.52 22.08
CA GLU A 2 -35.71 -13.69 20.82
C GLU A 2 -35.25 -12.83 19.63
N TRP A 3 -34.84 -11.57 19.88
CA TRP A 3 -34.37 -10.68 18.82
C TRP A 3 -33.11 -11.20 18.11
N LEU A 4 -32.19 -11.80 18.87
CA LEU A 4 -30.94 -12.36 18.31
C LEU A 4 -31.22 -13.61 17.48
N GLU A 5 -32.19 -14.43 17.90
CA GLU A 5 -32.61 -15.61 17.14
C GLU A 5 -33.32 -15.23 15.83
N GLN A 6 -34.13 -14.15 15.84
CA GLN A 6 -34.81 -13.66 14.63
C GLN A 6 -33.87 -12.91 13.67
N ASN A 7 -32.79 -12.30 14.16
CA ASN A 7 -31.91 -11.45 13.37
C ASN A 7 -30.52 -12.06 13.10
N GLY A 8 -30.31 -13.34 13.43
CA GLY A 8 -29.01 -14.00 13.29
C GLY A 8 -28.43 -13.92 11.88
N LEU A 9 -29.26 -14.06 10.84
CA LEU A 9 -28.81 -13.93 9.44
C LEU A 9 -28.37 -12.50 9.10
N MET A 10 -29.08 -11.48 9.60
CA MET A 10 -28.68 -10.08 9.41
C MET A 10 -27.34 -9.78 10.08
N LEU A 11 -27.15 -10.26 11.31
CA LEU A 11 -25.89 -10.11 12.05
C LEU A 11 -24.74 -10.84 11.33
N LEU A 12 -24.98 -12.03 10.79
CA LEU A 12 -24.01 -12.76 9.98
C LEU A 12 -23.64 -11.96 8.72
N MET A 13 -24.62 -11.42 7.99
CA MET A 13 -24.37 -10.61 6.80
C MET A 13 -23.56 -9.36 7.12
N LEU A 14 -23.86 -8.67 8.22
CA LEU A 14 -23.09 -7.50 8.67
C LEU A 14 -21.65 -7.89 9.03
N ALA A 15 -21.46 -9.03 9.70
CA ALA A 15 -20.13 -9.53 10.03
C ALA A 15 -19.33 -9.91 8.77
N VAL A 16 -19.93 -10.64 7.83
CA VAL A 16 -19.31 -10.99 6.55
C VAL A 16 -18.98 -9.74 5.74
N PHE A 17 -19.90 -8.78 5.66
CA PHE A 17 -19.68 -7.53 4.95
C PHE A 17 -18.54 -6.71 5.58
N GLY A 18 -18.56 -6.54 6.90
CA GLY A 18 -17.48 -5.87 7.63
C GLY A 18 -16.12 -6.56 7.42
N TYR A 19 -16.12 -7.89 7.39
CA TYR A 19 -14.93 -8.67 7.12
C TYR A 19 -14.41 -8.47 5.68
N LEU A 20 -15.29 -8.50 4.67
CA LEU A 20 -14.91 -8.25 3.27
C LEU A 20 -14.32 -6.84 3.08
N LEU A 21 -14.83 -5.83 3.79
CA LEU A 21 -14.29 -4.46 3.74
C LEU A 21 -12.89 -4.34 4.36
N LEU A 22 -12.57 -5.20 5.32
CA LEU A 22 -11.29 -5.19 6.04
C LEU A 22 -10.32 -6.27 5.54
N TRP A 23 -10.75 -7.17 4.66
CA TRP A 23 -10.01 -8.34 4.22
C TRP A 23 -8.60 -7.99 3.73
N ASP A 24 -8.46 -6.99 2.87
CA ASP A 24 -7.13 -6.59 2.35
C ASP A 24 -6.19 -6.11 3.47
N ARG A 25 -6.72 -5.40 4.48
CA ARG A 25 -5.91 -4.92 5.62
C ARG A 25 -5.52 -6.07 6.54
N ILE A 26 -6.44 -7.01 6.76
CA ILE A 26 -6.19 -8.22 7.55
C ILE A 26 -5.11 -9.07 6.85
N MET A 27 -5.29 -9.35 5.56
CA MET A 27 -4.35 -10.14 4.77
C MET A 27 -2.99 -9.45 4.61
N ALA A 28 -2.96 -8.13 4.47
CA ALA A 28 -1.71 -7.39 4.45
C ALA A 28 -0.90 -7.62 5.73
N ARG A 29 -1.54 -7.55 6.90
CA ARG A 29 -0.87 -7.84 8.18
C ARG A 29 -0.45 -9.29 8.32
N ILE A 30 -1.32 -10.24 7.97
CA ILE A 30 -1.01 -11.68 8.04
C ILE A 30 0.19 -12.03 7.17
N LEU A 31 0.26 -11.46 5.96
CA LEU A 31 1.40 -11.68 5.08
C LEU A 31 2.64 -10.84 5.46
N GLY A 32 2.61 -10.05 6.54
CA GLY A 32 3.76 -9.29 7.01
C GLY A 32 4.05 -8.02 6.19
N VAL A 33 3.02 -7.36 5.68
CA VAL A 33 3.12 -5.97 5.21
C VAL A 33 3.12 -5.06 6.42
N GLU A 34 4.21 -4.31 6.57
CA GLU A 34 4.38 -3.33 7.63
C GLU A 34 3.87 -1.95 7.18
N ASN A 35 3.40 -1.11 8.10
CA ASN A 35 3.14 0.30 7.79
C ASN A 35 4.40 1.10 8.09
N ILE A 36 4.76 2.02 7.20
CA ILE A 36 5.83 3.00 7.43
C ILE A 36 5.24 4.41 7.43
N THR A 37 5.69 5.25 8.35
CA THR A 37 5.29 6.67 8.35
C THR A 37 5.99 7.41 7.22
N VAL A 38 5.45 8.56 6.81
CA VAL A 38 6.10 9.40 5.79
C VAL A 38 7.46 9.93 6.27
N HIS A 39 7.60 10.15 7.58
CA HIS A 39 8.85 10.58 8.20
C HIS A 39 9.92 9.49 8.12
N ASP A 40 9.61 8.27 8.58
CA ASP A 40 10.55 7.15 8.52
C ASP A 40 10.92 6.80 7.08
N LEU A 41 9.95 6.89 6.17
CA LEU A 41 10.21 6.68 4.74
C LEU A 41 11.19 7.73 4.21
N SER A 42 10.98 9.01 4.52
CA SER A 42 11.89 10.08 4.09
C SER A 42 13.31 9.85 4.58
N THR A 43 13.49 9.44 5.84
CA THR A 43 14.80 9.11 6.40
C THR A 43 15.44 7.93 5.66
N ARG A 44 14.68 6.85 5.42
CA ARG A 44 15.19 5.66 4.70
C ARG A 44 15.55 5.95 3.24
N LEU A 45 14.80 6.81 2.55
CA LEU A 45 15.08 7.20 1.17
C LEU A 45 16.37 8.02 1.03
N GLY A 46 16.86 8.62 2.12
CA GLY A 46 18.15 9.31 2.17
C GLY A 46 19.31 8.46 2.71
N GLY A 47 19.06 7.20 3.07
CA GLY A 47 20.07 6.28 3.62
C GLY A 47 20.84 5.49 2.55
N GLU A 48 21.70 4.59 3.01
CA GLU A 48 22.58 3.77 2.14
C GLU A 48 21.84 2.68 1.35
N ASP A 49 20.76 2.11 1.91
CA ASP A 49 19.91 1.11 1.25
C ASP A 49 18.44 1.58 1.18
N PRO A 50 18.13 2.54 0.28
CA PRO A 50 16.78 3.09 0.18
C PRO A 50 15.81 2.04 -0.38
N PRO A 51 14.60 1.95 0.18
CA PRO A 51 13.59 1.05 -0.36
C PRO A 51 13.18 1.49 -1.78
N LEU A 52 12.82 0.53 -2.63
CA LEU A 52 12.15 0.83 -3.89
C LEU A 52 10.79 1.46 -3.59
N LEU A 53 10.62 2.73 -3.96
CA LEU A 53 9.35 3.42 -3.79
C LEU A 53 8.47 3.26 -5.04
N VAL A 54 7.32 2.61 -4.86
CA VAL A 54 6.35 2.34 -5.93
C VAL A 54 5.10 3.19 -5.70
N ASP A 55 4.80 4.09 -6.63
CA ASP A 55 3.56 4.87 -6.62
C ASP A 55 2.50 4.17 -7.46
N VAL A 56 1.40 3.78 -6.81
CA VAL A 56 0.30 3.03 -7.43
C VAL A 56 -0.88 3.90 -7.86
N ARG A 57 -0.72 5.23 -7.84
CA ARG A 57 -1.71 6.17 -8.37
C ARG A 57 -1.72 6.12 -9.91
N THR A 58 -2.70 6.80 -10.49
CA THR A 58 -2.78 6.92 -11.96
C THR A 58 -1.57 7.69 -12.51
N PRO A 59 -1.19 7.50 -13.78
CA PRO A 59 -0.09 8.25 -14.39
C PRO A 59 -0.30 9.77 -14.32
N ARG A 60 -1.55 10.23 -14.46
CA ARG A 60 -1.91 11.66 -14.34
C ARG A 60 -1.66 12.20 -12.93
N GLU A 61 -2.05 11.47 -11.90
CA GLU A 61 -1.76 11.84 -10.50
C GLU A 61 -0.25 11.87 -10.22
N PHE A 62 0.50 10.94 -10.80
CA PHE A 62 1.96 10.88 -10.65
C PHE A 62 2.66 12.08 -11.29
N GLN A 63 2.29 12.43 -12.53
CA GLN A 63 2.81 13.60 -13.25
C GLN A 63 2.43 14.93 -12.59
N ALA A 64 1.29 14.99 -11.90
CA ALA A 64 0.89 16.18 -11.16
C ALA A 64 1.79 16.46 -9.93
N GLY A 65 2.47 15.44 -9.42
CA GLY A 65 3.32 15.52 -8.24
C GLY A 65 3.59 14.14 -7.64
N HIS A 66 4.84 13.75 -7.48
CA HIS A 66 5.26 12.48 -6.88
C HIS A 66 6.50 12.62 -5.99
N VAL A 67 6.73 11.65 -5.12
CA VAL A 67 7.92 11.61 -4.27
C VAL A 67 9.16 11.37 -5.14
N LYS A 68 10.26 12.08 -4.86
CA LYS A 68 11.54 11.87 -5.55
C LYS A 68 11.94 10.39 -5.45
N GLN A 69 12.47 9.83 -6.54
CA GLN A 69 12.87 8.41 -6.68
C GLN A 69 11.70 7.41 -6.78
N ALA A 70 10.44 7.84 -6.67
CA ALA A 70 9.30 6.94 -6.88
C ALA A 70 9.22 6.49 -8.35
N ILE A 71 8.89 5.22 -8.57
CA ILE A 71 8.50 4.71 -9.89
C ILE A 71 6.97 4.65 -10.00
N SER A 72 6.43 5.04 -11.16
CA SER A 72 4.99 4.93 -11.44
C SER A 72 4.63 3.51 -11.88
N VAL A 73 3.81 2.84 -11.09
CA VAL A 73 3.20 1.55 -11.44
C VAL A 73 1.74 1.57 -10.99
N PRO A 74 0.82 2.06 -11.83
CA PRO A 74 -0.59 2.18 -11.47
C PRO A 74 -1.15 0.86 -10.95
N LEU A 75 -2.03 0.93 -9.95
CA LEU A 75 -2.61 -0.26 -9.32
C LEU A 75 -3.25 -1.23 -10.31
N SER A 76 -3.85 -0.70 -11.39
CA SER A 76 -4.44 -1.47 -12.48
C SER A 76 -3.42 -2.32 -13.25
N GLU A 77 -2.17 -1.87 -13.35
CA GLU A 77 -1.09 -2.57 -14.04
C GLU A 77 -0.24 -3.43 -13.12
N LEU A 78 -0.27 -3.15 -11.81
CA LEU A 78 0.54 -3.85 -10.82
C LEU A 78 0.26 -5.36 -10.83
N GLY A 79 -0.98 -5.76 -11.16
CA GLY A 79 -1.37 -7.16 -11.32
C GLY A 79 -0.46 -7.92 -12.30
N SER A 80 -0.21 -7.38 -13.49
CA SER A 80 0.63 -8.04 -14.50
C SER A 80 2.13 -7.76 -14.31
N ARG A 81 2.50 -6.67 -13.64
CA ARG A 81 3.90 -6.22 -13.51
C ARG A 81 4.59 -6.67 -12.23
N ARG A 82 3.85 -7.12 -11.20
CA ARG A 82 4.38 -7.46 -9.86
C ARG A 82 5.57 -8.41 -9.87
N GLU A 83 5.53 -9.48 -10.66
CA GLU A 83 6.61 -10.49 -10.69
C GLU A 83 7.88 -9.92 -11.32
N GLN A 84 7.74 -9.11 -12.37
CA GLN A 84 8.85 -8.39 -12.97
C GLN A 84 9.49 -7.41 -11.98
N ILE A 85 8.67 -6.69 -11.20
CA ILE A 85 9.13 -5.75 -10.18
C ILE A 85 9.92 -6.50 -9.10
N VAL A 86 9.36 -7.59 -8.55
CA VAL A 86 10.03 -8.38 -7.51
C VAL A 86 11.36 -8.93 -8.01
N ARG A 87 11.41 -9.46 -9.24
CA ARG A 87 12.64 -10.00 -9.84
C ARG A 87 13.73 -8.93 -10.00
N LYS A 88 13.36 -7.72 -10.44
CA LYS A 88 14.29 -6.60 -10.65
C LYS A 88 14.69 -5.87 -9.37
N ASN A 89 13.95 -6.08 -8.27
CA ASN A 89 14.16 -5.35 -7.03
C ASN A 89 15.34 -5.88 -6.19
N GLU A 90 15.93 -7.02 -6.57
CA GLU A 90 17.15 -7.60 -5.96
C GLU A 90 17.06 -7.80 -4.43
N GLY A 91 15.85 -7.96 -3.92
CA GLY A 91 15.60 -8.20 -2.49
C GLY A 91 15.54 -6.96 -1.60
N ARG A 92 15.71 -5.75 -2.15
CA ARG A 92 15.50 -4.49 -1.41
C ARG A 92 14.10 -4.42 -0.80
N ALA A 93 13.93 -3.64 0.26
CA ALA A 93 12.59 -3.37 0.75
C ALA A 93 11.77 -2.57 -0.28
N VAL A 94 10.47 -2.80 -0.37
CA VAL A 94 9.57 -2.06 -1.27
C VAL A 94 8.60 -1.23 -0.44
N ALA A 95 8.56 0.07 -0.66
CA ALA A 95 7.55 0.96 -0.09
C ALA A 95 6.50 1.28 -1.15
N VAL A 96 5.22 1.08 -0.83
CA VAL A 96 4.12 1.36 -1.77
C VAL A 96 3.34 2.56 -1.28
N ILE A 97 3.24 3.58 -2.14
CA ILE A 97 2.54 4.83 -1.84
C ILE A 97 1.35 5.01 -2.78
N CYS A 98 0.28 5.60 -2.25
CA CYS A 98 -0.81 6.13 -3.06
C CYS A 98 -1.24 7.49 -2.49
N GLN A 99 -2.43 7.99 -2.82
CA GLN A 99 -2.86 9.31 -2.33
C GLN A 99 -3.01 9.34 -0.79
N SER A 100 -3.71 8.37 -0.21
CA SER A 100 -4.09 8.37 1.22
C SER A 100 -3.71 7.10 2.00
N GLY A 101 -3.09 6.13 1.34
CA GLY A 101 -2.74 4.82 1.93
C GLY A 101 -3.71 3.67 1.59
N ASN A 102 -4.90 3.93 1.07
CA ASN A 102 -5.90 2.87 0.82
C ASN A 102 -5.57 1.97 -0.40
N ARG A 103 -5.22 2.58 -1.54
CA ARG A 103 -4.84 1.84 -2.76
C ARG A 103 -3.51 1.10 -2.58
N SER A 104 -2.59 1.68 -1.82
CA SER A 104 -1.28 1.09 -1.55
C SER A 104 -1.36 -0.16 -0.68
N VAL A 105 -2.35 -0.33 0.21
CA VAL A 105 -2.57 -1.62 0.91
C VAL A 105 -2.75 -2.77 -0.10
N LYS A 106 -3.60 -2.59 -1.11
CA LYS A 106 -3.81 -3.59 -2.17
C LYS A 106 -2.52 -3.82 -2.97
N GLY A 107 -1.79 -2.75 -3.27
CA GLY A 107 -0.53 -2.83 -4.00
C GLY A 107 0.56 -3.57 -3.23
N SER A 108 0.74 -3.25 -1.96
CA SER A 108 1.65 -3.93 -1.04
C SER A 108 1.32 -5.41 -0.93
N LEU A 109 0.04 -5.75 -0.80
CA LEU A 109 -0.43 -7.13 -0.74
C LEU A 109 -0.11 -7.90 -2.03
N ALA A 110 -0.32 -7.27 -3.20
CA ALA A 110 0.00 -7.87 -4.50
C ALA A 110 1.51 -8.16 -4.65
N LEU A 111 2.37 -7.22 -4.24
CA LEU A 111 3.82 -7.40 -4.29
C LEU A 111 4.30 -8.45 -3.28
N LYS A 112 3.71 -8.48 -2.08
CA LYS A 112 4.03 -9.49 -1.06
C LYS A 112 3.68 -10.90 -1.54
N ARG A 113 2.51 -11.08 -2.16
CA ARG A 113 2.09 -12.34 -2.79
C ARG A 113 2.97 -12.75 -3.96
N ALA A 114 3.57 -11.79 -4.67
CA ALA A 114 4.53 -12.04 -5.74
C ALA A 114 5.95 -12.37 -5.25
N GLY A 115 6.17 -12.47 -3.93
CA GLY A 115 7.45 -12.88 -3.35
C GLY A 115 8.36 -11.74 -2.89
N ALA A 116 7.88 -10.49 -2.83
CA ALA A 116 8.67 -9.40 -2.26
C ALA A 116 9.03 -9.69 -0.79
N LYS A 117 10.33 -9.66 -0.46
CA LYS A 117 10.83 -10.02 0.87
C LYS A 117 10.33 -9.10 1.97
N LYS A 118 10.49 -7.78 1.79
CA LYS A 118 10.00 -6.77 2.73
C LYS A 118 9.16 -5.73 1.99
N VAL A 119 7.94 -5.51 2.48
CA VAL A 119 6.99 -4.58 1.86
C VAL A 119 6.40 -3.68 2.92
N TYR A 120 6.45 -2.38 2.65
CA TYR A 120 5.80 -1.36 3.44
C TYR A 120 4.61 -0.77 2.69
N ASN A 121 3.53 -0.52 3.41
CA ASN A 121 2.48 0.41 3.00
C ASN A 121 2.78 1.78 3.61
N VAL A 122 2.84 2.83 2.79
CA VAL A 122 3.10 4.19 3.26
C VAL A 122 1.82 4.76 3.89
N ALA A 123 1.82 4.88 5.21
CA ALA A 123 0.68 5.34 5.97
C ALA A 123 0.35 6.81 5.65
N GLY A 124 -0.92 7.09 5.34
CA GLY A 124 -1.39 8.43 4.96
C GLY A 124 -1.02 8.87 3.54
N GLY A 125 -0.19 8.09 2.83
CA GLY A 125 0.14 8.31 1.43
C GLY A 125 0.80 9.66 1.12
N LEU A 126 0.65 10.11 -0.12
CA LEU A 126 1.19 11.39 -0.59
C LEU A 126 0.55 12.58 0.14
N SER A 127 -0.73 12.48 0.55
CA SER A 127 -1.38 13.55 1.31
C SER A 127 -0.62 13.86 2.61
N HIS A 128 -0.22 12.84 3.37
CA HIS A 128 0.60 13.05 4.57
C HIS A 128 2.02 13.49 4.24
N TRP A 129 2.60 13.00 3.14
CA TRP A 129 3.93 13.40 2.68
C TRP A 129 3.98 14.91 2.46
N GLN A 130 2.99 15.45 1.73
CA GLN A 130 2.86 16.87 1.46
C GLN A 130 2.50 17.67 2.72
N ALA A 131 1.61 17.14 3.57
CA ALA A 131 1.23 17.82 4.82
C ALA A 131 2.41 17.99 5.79
N GLN A 132 3.40 17.09 5.73
CA GLN A 132 4.65 17.20 6.50
C GLN A 132 5.72 18.08 5.82
N GLY A 133 5.38 18.74 4.70
CA GLY A 133 6.27 19.66 4.00
C GLY A 133 7.35 18.99 3.13
N TYR A 134 7.27 17.67 2.92
CA TYR A 134 8.24 16.99 2.07
C TYR A 134 8.02 17.31 0.59
N THR A 135 9.12 17.50 -0.14
CA THR A 135 9.11 17.88 -1.55
C THR A 135 8.50 16.80 -2.43
N VAL A 136 7.74 17.25 -3.43
CA VAL A 136 7.27 16.43 -4.55
C VAL A 136 7.81 17.01 -5.87
N LEU A 137 8.08 16.14 -6.83
CA LEU A 137 8.52 16.49 -8.18
C LEU A 137 7.35 16.37 -9.17
N LYS A 138 7.40 17.16 -10.24
CA LYS A 138 6.47 17.07 -11.37
C LYS A 138 7.19 16.44 -12.55
#